data_AF-A0A0K8R6M5-F1
#
_entry.id   AF-A0A0K8R6M5-F1
#
_cell.length_a   1.000
_cell.length_b   1.000
_cell.length_c   1.000
_cell.angle_alpha   90.00
_cell.angle_beta   90.00
_cell.angle_gamma   90.00
#
_symmetry.space_group_name_H-M   'P 1'
#
loop_
_entity.id
_entity.type
_entity.pdbx_description
1 polymer ?
#
loop_
_entity_poly.entity_id
_entity_poly.type
_entity_poly.pdbx_seq_one_letter_code
_entity_poly.pdbx_strand_id
1 'polypeptide(L)'
;MKLAAGVIIVALLLLILEDISSEFIASGEEFPHMQSRAANRLRSKLNKKCWYSRGFSFAEIDFSTCRYKCRRIGTNQDTYIGRLDEGTSCGSQGQKCQGGHCVAKE
;
A
#
# COMPACT_ATOMS: atom_id res chain seq x y z
N MET A 1 -23.10 40.11 -1.30
CA MET A 1 -22.33 39.04 -0.61
C MET A 1 -22.58 37.71 -1.31
N LYS A 2 -21.82 37.37 -2.35
CA LYS A 2 -21.96 36.08 -3.07
C LYS A 2 -20.65 35.82 -3.78
N LEU A 3 -19.66 35.25 -3.10
CA LEU A 3 -18.39 34.74 -3.65
C LEU A 3 -17.62 34.11 -2.49
N ALA A 4 -18.04 32.93 -2.03
CA ALA A 4 -17.30 32.16 -1.02
C ALA A 4 -17.56 30.65 -1.12
N ALA A 5 -18.75 30.24 -1.60
CA ALA A 5 -19.12 28.83 -1.68
C ALA A 5 -18.31 28.03 -2.72
N GLY A 6 -17.81 28.65 -3.80
CA GLY A 6 -17.07 27.94 -4.85
C GLY A 6 -15.65 27.52 -4.47
N VAL A 7 -14.98 28.31 -3.61
CA VAL A 7 -13.59 28.04 -3.22
C VAL A 7 -13.50 26.85 -2.26
N ILE A 8 -14.50 26.67 -1.40
CA ILE A 8 -14.57 25.58 -0.42
C ILE A 8 -14.75 24.22 -1.13
N ILE A 9 -15.57 24.16 -2.19
CA ILE A 9 -15.82 22.92 -2.93
C ILE A 9 -14.57 22.45 -3.67
N VAL A 10 -13.80 23.37 -4.26
CA VAL A 10 -12.55 23.03 -4.97
C VAL A 10 -11.47 22.54 -3.99
N ALA A 11 -11.35 23.15 -2.81
CA ALA A 11 -10.46 22.69 -1.76
C ALA A 11 -10.84 21.30 -1.22
N LEU A 12 -12.15 21.02 -1.05
CA LEU A 12 -12.64 19.68 -0.67
C LEU A 12 -12.36 18.64 -1.76
N LEU A 13 -12.54 18.99 -3.04
CA LEU A 13 -12.28 18.07 -4.15
C LEU A 13 -10.79 17.71 -4.27
N LEU A 14 -9.89 18.66 -4.01
CA LEU A 14 -8.44 18.40 -4.00
C LEU A 14 -8.04 17.47 -2.84
N LEU A 15 -8.65 17.62 -1.66
CA LEU A 15 -8.40 16.72 -0.52
C LEU A 15 -8.91 15.29 -0.76
N ILE A 16 -9.95 15.10 -1.58
CA ILE A 16 -10.49 13.77 -1.92
C ILE A 16 -9.66 13.11 -3.05
N LEU A 17 -9.01 13.91 -3.91
CA LEU A 17 -8.24 13.37 -5.03
C LEU A 17 -6.88 12.77 -4.62
N GLU A 18 -6.30 13.23 -3.51
CA GLU A 18 -5.04 12.67 -2.98
C GLU A 18 -5.21 11.23 -2.42
N ASP A 19 -6.45 10.80 -2.13
CA ASP A 19 -6.75 9.50 -1.50
C ASP A 19 -6.98 8.35 -2.50
N ILE A 20 -6.87 8.60 -3.81
CA ILE A 20 -7.13 7.59 -4.87
C ILE A 20 -5.88 7.26 -5.70
N SER A 21 -4.71 7.79 -5.34
CA SER A 21 -3.46 7.30 -5.93
C SER A 21 -3.16 5.93 -5.32
N SER A 22 -3.64 4.88 -5.99
CA SER A 22 -3.13 3.50 -5.86
C SER A 22 -1.69 3.49 -6.41
N GLU A 23 -0.81 4.21 -5.71
CA GLU A 23 0.61 4.16 -5.91
C GLU A 23 1.15 3.09 -5.00
N PHE A 24 1.81 2.13 -5.63
CA PHE A 24 2.62 1.17 -4.93
C PHE A 24 3.66 1.93 -4.08
N ILE A 25 3.49 1.89 -2.76
CA ILE A 25 4.39 2.52 -1.78
C ILE A 25 5.72 1.76 -1.82
N ALA A 26 6.83 2.47 -2.01
CA ALA A 26 8.13 1.83 -2.10
C ALA A 26 8.53 1.20 -0.76
N SER A 27 9.32 0.12 -0.79
CA SER A 27 9.67 -0.65 0.40
C SER A 27 10.45 0.14 1.45
N GLY A 28 11.13 1.21 1.03
CA GLY A 28 11.85 2.16 1.89
C GLY A 28 10.97 3.28 2.47
N GLU A 29 9.74 3.47 2.00
CA GLU A 29 8.83 4.52 2.45
C GLU A 29 7.97 4.08 3.62
N GLU A 30 7.46 5.03 4.40
CA GLU A 30 6.58 4.74 5.54
C GLU A 30 5.22 4.21 5.09
N PHE A 31 4.62 3.33 5.90
CA PHE A 31 3.27 2.84 5.67
C PHE A 31 2.31 3.69 6.52
N PRO A 32 1.52 4.59 5.92
CA PRO A 32 0.88 5.70 6.63
C PRO A 32 -0.11 5.26 7.72
N HIS A 33 -0.75 4.09 7.54
CA HIS A 33 -1.71 3.54 8.50
C HIS A 33 -1.11 2.62 9.56
N MET A 34 0.21 2.43 9.59
CA MET A 34 0.85 1.39 10.38
C MET A 34 2.05 1.91 11.17
N GLN A 35 2.09 1.59 12.47
CA GLN A 35 3.26 1.89 13.30
C GLN A 35 4.53 1.22 12.75
N SER A 36 5.68 1.90 12.87
CA SER A 36 6.98 1.45 12.35
C SER A 36 7.33 0.00 12.69
N ARG A 37 7.05 -0.46 13.92
CA ARG A 37 7.29 -1.86 14.33
C ARG A 37 6.48 -2.86 13.50
N ALA A 38 5.20 -2.58 13.27
CA ALA A 38 4.33 -3.43 12.46
C ALA A 38 4.71 -3.35 10.97
N ALA A 39 5.07 -2.16 10.48
CA ALA A 39 5.54 -1.96 9.12
C ALA A 39 6.82 -2.77 8.85
N ASN A 40 7.80 -2.74 9.76
CA ASN A 40 9.03 -3.52 9.66
C ASN A 40 8.77 -5.03 9.70
N ARG A 41 7.82 -5.48 10.53
CA ARG A 41 7.40 -6.88 10.56
C ARG A 41 6.78 -7.31 9.22
N LEU A 42 5.95 -6.46 8.61
CA LEU A 42 5.36 -6.72 7.30
C LEU A 42 6.45 -6.75 6.22
N ARG A 43 7.35 -5.76 6.17
CA ARG A 43 8.50 -5.73 5.24
C ARG A 43 9.34 -6.99 5.34
N SER A 44 9.69 -7.44 6.54
CA SER A 44 10.46 -8.67 6.76
C SER A 44 9.73 -9.91 6.23
N LYS A 45 8.41 -10.00 6.47
CA LYS A 45 7.57 -11.08 5.95
C LYS A 45 7.53 -11.10 4.42
N LEU A 46 7.36 -9.92 3.80
CA LEU A 46 7.31 -9.79 2.34
C LEU A 46 8.67 -10.07 1.71
N ASN A 47 9.77 -9.56 2.27
CA ASN A 47 11.11 -9.92 1.83
C ASN A 47 11.36 -11.42 1.90
N LYS A 48 10.93 -12.09 2.96
CA LYS A 48 11.02 -13.55 3.06
C LYS A 48 10.22 -14.25 1.96
N LYS A 49 8.99 -13.79 1.68
CA LYS A 49 8.17 -14.30 0.57
C LYS A 49 8.83 -14.08 -0.79
N CYS A 50 9.35 -12.89 -1.06
CA CYS A 50 10.06 -12.56 -2.30
C CYS A 50 11.32 -13.41 -2.48
N TRP A 51 12.09 -13.62 -1.41
CA TRP A 51 13.35 -14.35 -1.46
C TRP A 51 13.18 -15.81 -1.89
N TYR A 52 12.07 -16.47 -1.49
CA TYR A 52 11.78 -17.84 -1.91
C TYR A 52 11.71 -18.00 -3.44
N SER A 53 11.45 -16.91 -4.18
CA SER A 53 11.40 -16.88 -5.65
C SER A 53 12.78 -16.74 -6.32
N ARG A 54 13.86 -17.15 -5.66
CA ARG A 54 15.26 -17.18 -6.18
C ARG A 54 15.85 -15.80 -6.49
N GLY A 55 16.01 -14.99 -5.45
CA GLY A 55 16.78 -13.73 -5.53
C GLY A 55 15.97 -12.49 -5.85
N PHE A 56 14.70 -12.45 -5.41
CA PHE A 56 13.90 -11.22 -5.42
C PHE A 56 13.88 -10.59 -4.03
N SER A 57 13.74 -9.26 -3.97
CA SER A 57 13.45 -8.48 -2.77
C SER A 57 12.09 -7.81 -2.87
N PHE A 58 11.49 -7.50 -1.72
CA PHE A 58 10.28 -6.71 -1.66
C PHE A 58 10.58 -5.28 -2.11
N ALA A 59 9.83 -4.81 -3.11
CA ALA A 59 10.07 -3.54 -3.76
C ALA A 59 8.98 -2.52 -3.45
N GLU A 60 7.70 -2.88 -3.59
CA GLU A 60 6.61 -1.93 -3.43
C GLU A 60 5.32 -2.62 -2.98
N ILE A 61 4.39 -1.90 -2.35
CA ILE A 61 3.12 -2.42 -1.82
C ILE A 61 1.94 -1.51 -2.15
N ASP A 62 0.83 -2.11 -2.56
CA ASP A 62 -0.45 -1.43 -2.71
C ASP A 62 -1.44 -2.02 -1.71
N PHE A 63 -1.81 -1.22 -0.72
CA PHE A 63 -2.74 -1.64 0.33
C PHE A 63 -4.20 -1.65 -0.15
N SER A 64 -4.59 -0.83 -1.13
CA SER A 64 -5.96 -0.75 -1.64
C SER A 64 -6.38 -2.04 -2.35
N THR A 65 -5.49 -2.58 -3.19
CA THR A 65 -5.66 -3.86 -3.89
C THR A 65 -5.01 -5.03 -3.14
N CYS A 66 -4.42 -4.78 -1.97
CA CYS A 66 -3.74 -5.80 -1.19
C CYS A 66 -2.71 -6.60 -2.00
N ARG A 67 -1.89 -5.91 -2.80
CA ARG A 67 -0.84 -6.49 -3.66
C ARG A 67 0.53 -5.98 -3.26
N TYR A 68 1.56 -6.74 -3.57
CA TYR A 68 2.94 -6.30 -3.41
C TYR A 68 3.79 -6.75 -4.60
N LYS A 69 4.79 -5.96 -4.94
CA LYS A 69 5.78 -6.26 -5.96
C LYS A 69 7.05 -6.78 -5.31
N CYS A 70 7.57 -7.85 -5.88
CA CYS A 70 8.94 -8.27 -5.67
C CYS A 70 9.75 -7.93 -6.92
N ARG A 71 10.99 -7.49 -6.74
CA ARG A 71 11.90 -7.18 -7.83
C ARG A 71 13.15 -8.05 -7.72
N ARG A 72 13.62 -8.55 -8.85
CA ARG A 72 14.85 -9.35 -8.89
C ARG A 72 16.04 -8.49 -8.46
N ILE A 73 16.91 -9.07 -7.64
CA ILE A 73 18.14 -8.42 -7.17
C ILE A 73 19.19 -8.52 -8.28
N GLY A 74 19.84 -7.41 -8.58
CA GLY A 74 20.85 -7.30 -9.63
C GLY A 74 20.41 -6.39 -10.77
N THR A 75 20.97 -6.59 -11.96
CA THR A 75 20.71 -5.75 -13.15
C THR A 75 19.41 -6.11 -13.87
N ASN A 76 18.87 -7.29 -13.60
CA ASN A 76 17.62 -7.74 -14.19
C ASN A 76 16.43 -7.08 -13.46
N GLN A 77 15.53 -6.46 -14.23
CA GLN A 77 14.36 -5.76 -13.74
C GLN A 77 13.09 -6.64 -13.67
N ASP A 78 13.23 -7.97 -13.76
CA ASP A 78 12.11 -8.89 -13.56
C ASP A 78 11.35 -8.54 -12.28
N THR A 79 10.03 -8.40 -12.41
CA THR A 79 9.13 -8.19 -11.29
C THR A 79 8.03 -9.25 -11.30
N TYR A 80 7.53 -9.59 -10.12
CA TYR A 80 6.29 -10.33 -10.00
C TYR A 80 5.41 -9.68 -8.93
N ILE A 81 4.10 -9.83 -9.09
CA ILE A 81 3.12 -9.26 -8.18
C ILE A 81 2.48 -10.38 -7.37
N GLY A 82 2.63 -10.33 -6.04
CA GLY A 82 1.96 -11.20 -5.08
C GLY A 82 0.73 -10.54 -4.44
N ARG A 83 -0.05 -11.35 -3.72
CA ARG A 83 -1.16 -10.88 -2.88
C ARG A 83 -0.77 -10.90 -1.40
N LEU A 84 -1.12 -9.84 -0.67
CA LEU A 84 -1.02 -9.81 0.78
C LEU A 84 -1.90 -10.91 1.38
N ASP A 85 -1.51 -11.40 2.56
CA ASP A 85 -2.31 -12.40 3.25
C ASP A 85 -3.63 -11.77 3.75
N GLU A 86 -4.68 -12.57 3.73
CA GLU A 86 -5.95 -12.26 4.36
C GLU A 86 -5.72 -11.79 5.82
N GLY A 87 -6.42 -10.73 6.23
CA GLY A 87 -6.24 -10.13 7.55
C GLY A 87 -5.02 -9.21 7.71
N THR A 88 -4.23 -8.97 6.66
CA THR A 88 -3.16 -7.95 6.69
C THR A 88 -3.77 -6.56 6.88
N SER A 89 -3.21 -5.73 7.77
CA SER A 89 -3.71 -4.36 7.96
C SER A 89 -3.41 -3.49 6.74
N CYS A 90 -4.44 -2.86 6.19
CA CYS A 90 -4.35 -2.07 4.97
C CYS A 90 -4.91 -0.65 5.10
N GLY A 91 -5.58 -0.31 6.22
CA GLY A 91 -6.06 1.05 6.49
C GLY A 91 -5.96 1.45 7.96
N SER A 92 -6.18 2.74 8.22
CA SER A 92 -5.98 3.41 9.51
C SER A 92 -7.08 3.16 10.54
N GLN A 93 -8.27 2.75 10.08
CA GLN A 93 -9.45 2.50 10.90
C GLN A 93 -9.66 0.99 11.14
N GLY A 94 -8.59 0.20 11.05
CA GLY A 94 -8.63 -1.24 11.27
C GLY A 94 -9.02 -2.06 10.05
N GLN A 95 -9.10 -1.46 8.85
CA GLN A 95 -9.34 -2.18 7.60
C GLN A 95 -8.31 -3.27 7.36
N LYS A 96 -8.77 -4.39 6.79
CA LYS A 96 -7.98 -5.59 6.54
C LYS A 96 -8.11 -6.05 5.10
N CYS A 97 -7.06 -6.73 4.62
CA CYS A 97 -7.09 -7.37 3.32
C CYS A 97 -8.07 -8.54 3.32
N GLN A 98 -9.02 -8.49 2.39
CA GLN A 98 -9.95 -9.57 2.10
C GLN A 98 -10.19 -9.71 0.60
N GLY A 99 -9.90 -10.88 0.03
CA GLY A 99 -10.17 -11.16 -1.38
C GLY A 99 -9.40 -10.26 -2.37
N GLY A 100 -8.25 -9.71 -1.97
CA GLY A 100 -7.50 -8.75 -2.79
C GLY A 100 -8.03 -7.32 -2.72
N HIS A 101 -8.78 -6.97 -1.68
CA HIS A 101 -9.26 -5.62 -1.43
C HIS A 101 -9.05 -5.23 0.03
N CYS A 102 -8.83 -3.95 0.28
CA CYS A 102 -8.85 -3.41 1.64
C CYS A 102 -10.29 -3.12 2.07
N VAL A 103 -10.81 -3.90 3.02
CA VAL A 103 -12.19 -3.78 3.48
C VAL A 103 -12.25 -3.37 4.95
N ALA A 104 -13.28 -2.61 5.32
CA ALA A 104 -13.59 -2.34 6.72
C ALA A 104 -13.96 -3.65 7.41
N LYS A 105 -13.56 -3.78 8.68
CA LYS A 105 -13.95 -4.92 9.49
C LYS A 105 -15.39 -4.68 9.97
N GLU A 106 -16.30 -5.59 9.68
CA GLU A 106 -17.64 -5.63 10.28
C GLU A 106 -17.58 -5.89 11.80
#